data_AF-A0A9W8D2P0-F1
#
_entry.id   AF-A0A9W8D2P0-F1
#
_cell.length_a   1.000
_cell.length_b   1.000
_cell.length_c   1.000
_cell.angle_alpha   90.00
_cell.angle_beta   90.00
_cell.angle_gamma   90.00
#
_symmetry.space_group_name_H-M   'P 1'
#
loop_
_entity.id
_entity.type
_entity.pdbx_description
1 polymer ?
#
loop_
_entity_poly.entity_id
_entity_poly.type
_entity_poly.pdbx_seq_one_letter_code
_entity_poly.pdbx_strand_id
1 'polypeptide(L)'
;LFFGRTSEAVAYFEALGIQKPARQTTADFLTGVTQLDERRIVPGFENSAPCSAEDFERMWIASAQRNAVGDQASKFEQQVQDDKRGHAVREFVDQTKMGGSTAISRRSPYSTTILHQLRCLLLREIGMLWGNKFDFIIKALYTAVFAIAGATIFLQLPTTSDGALARGGCLFYALLFQILCEEGQSTKAFVGKLVDIKHQRLALAHPAALSIAQVLTELPTLAVTGFVFSLIFYFTAGLASSGGQFFAFYLFLLMATLCLSTLFRLIGSIVSSVDAAHTLAGCTIVVLMTHTGFLIPVDSMRPYFRWIRYINPLAYAWSALMSNEFRNLELECAGASLVPSGPGFNDIAHQVCTLQGARAGSRAVQGTDYIETAYQINVSKQWTQFGAVIGFWILFVILRALAM
;
A
#
# COMPACT_ATOMS: atom_id res chain seq x y z
N LEU A 1 -41.10 -9.73 -19.02
CA LEU A 1 -41.04 -9.70 -20.50
C LEU A 1 -41.28 -11.09 -21.08
N PHE A 2 -40.30 -11.98 -21.11
CA PHE A 2 -40.51 -13.38 -21.55
C PHE A 2 -39.36 -14.24 -21.01
N PHE A 3 -39.63 -15.48 -20.64
CA PHE A 3 -38.61 -16.48 -20.30
C PHE A 3 -39.06 -17.83 -20.85
N GLY A 4 -38.27 -18.45 -21.71
CA GLY A 4 -38.66 -19.69 -22.38
C GLY A 4 -37.81 -19.99 -23.60
N ARG A 5 -38.33 -20.84 -24.49
CA ARG A 5 -37.64 -21.23 -25.72
C ARG A 5 -37.60 -20.05 -26.70
N THR A 6 -36.46 -19.89 -27.37
CA THR A 6 -36.24 -18.83 -28.36
C THR A 6 -37.22 -18.91 -29.54
N SER A 7 -37.68 -20.12 -29.89
CA SER A 7 -38.68 -20.36 -30.94
C SER A 7 -40.07 -19.83 -30.61
N GLU A 8 -40.40 -19.68 -29.33
CA GLU A 8 -41.73 -19.27 -28.84
C GLU A 8 -41.80 -17.77 -28.53
N ALA A 9 -40.65 -17.12 -28.39
CA ALA A 9 -40.55 -15.72 -27.98
C ALA A 9 -41.24 -14.76 -28.96
N VAL A 10 -41.04 -14.94 -30.27
CA VAL A 10 -41.66 -14.08 -31.30
C VAL A 10 -43.18 -14.25 -31.30
N ALA A 11 -43.65 -15.50 -31.32
CA ALA A 11 -45.08 -15.82 -31.32
C ALA A 11 -45.79 -15.27 -30.06
N TYR A 12 -45.11 -15.26 -28.91
CA TYR A 12 -45.62 -14.65 -27.68
C TYR A 12 -45.86 -13.14 -27.84
N PHE A 13 -44.88 -12.39 -28.34
CA PHE A 13 -45.04 -10.94 -28.52
C PHE A 13 -45.99 -10.57 -29.66
N GLU A 14 -46.05 -11.37 -30.73
CA GLU A 14 -47.06 -11.22 -31.78
C GLU A 14 -48.48 -11.45 -31.24
N ALA A 15 -48.67 -12.42 -30.33
CA ALA A 15 -49.96 -12.65 -29.67
C ALA A 15 -50.38 -11.49 -28.73
N LEU A 16 -49.42 -10.72 -28.21
CA LEU A 16 -49.67 -9.48 -27.47
C LEU A 16 -49.95 -8.27 -28.38
N GLY A 17 -49.94 -8.45 -29.70
CA GLY A 17 -50.20 -7.40 -30.67
C GLY A 17 -48.97 -6.61 -31.11
N ILE A 18 -47.75 -7.11 -30.87
CA ILE A 18 -46.50 -6.45 -31.30
C ILE A 18 -45.96 -7.16 -32.53
N GLN A 19 -45.96 -6.47 -33.66
CA GLN A 19 -45.57 -7.02 -34.95
C GLN A 19 -44.04 -7.02 -35.13
N LYS A 20 -43.50 -8.16 -35.54
CA LYS A 20 -42.11 -8.24 -36.01
C LYS A 20 -41.99 -7.75 -37.47
N PRO A 21 -41.16 -6.73 -37.77
CA PRO A 21 -40.87 -6.31 -39.14
C PRO A 21 -40.16 -7.42 -39.94
N ALA A 22 -40.53 -7.58 -41.22
CA ALA A 22 -40.02 -8.66 -42.09
C ALA A 22 -38.49 -8.65 -42.30
N ARG A 23 -37.83 -7.49 -42.17
CA ARG A 23 -36.38 -7.34 -42.34
C ARG A 23 -35.60 -7.34 -41.02
N GLN A 24 -36.28 -7.41 -39.87
CA GLN A 24 -35.63 -7.38 -38.55
C GLN A 24 -35.30 -8.81 -38.09
N THR A 25 -34.11 -8.98 -37.50
CA THR A 25 -33.74 -10.27 -36.92
C THR A 25 -34.59 -10.56 -35.67
N THR A 26 -34.70 -11.83 -35.28
CA THR A 26 -35.42 -12.17 -34.03
C THR A 26 -34.75 -11.55 -32.80
N ALA A 27 -33.42 -11.49 -32.76
CA ALA A 27 -32.70 -10.91 -31.64
C ALA A 27 -32.99 -9.40 -31.52
N ASP A 28 -32.85 -8.65 -32.62
CA ASP A 28 -33.11 -7.20 -32.62
C ASP A 28 -34.56 -6.89 -32.27
N PHE A 29 -35.51 -7.68 -32.79
CA PHE A 29 -36.92 -7.54 -32.44
C PHE A 29 -37.13 -7.70 -30.93
N LEU A 30 -36.60 -8.77 -30.34
CA LEU A 30 -36.76 -9.09 -28.92
C LEU A 30 -36.10 -8.06 -27.98
N THR A 31 -35.00 -7.43 -28.39
CA THR A 31 -34.37 -6.33 -27.65
C THR A 31 -35.09 -5.00 -27.82
N GLY A 32 -35.81 -4.82 -28.93
CA GLY A 32 -36.56 -3.60 -29.27
C GLY A 32 -37.98 -3.55 -28.73
N VAL A 33 -38.57 -4.67 -28.28
CA VAL A 33 -39.99 -4.75 -27.85
C VAL A 33 -40.36 -3.76 -26.74
N THR A 34 -39.39 -3.44 -25.87
CA THR A 34 -39.58 -2.49 -24.76
C THR A 34 -39.42 -1.03 -25.17
N GLN A 35 -38.86 -0.76 -26.36
CA GLN A 35 -38.65 0.60 -26.85
C GLN A 35 -39.91 1.10 -27.56
N LEU A 36 -40.41 2.26 -27.14
CA LEU A 36 -41.63 2.85 -27.67
C LEU A 36 -41.53 3.19 -29.16
N ASP A 37 -40.33 3.58 -29.61
CA ASP A 37 -40.08 4.05 -30.98
C ASP A 37 -39.88 2.90 -31.98
N GLU A 38 -39.42 1.73 -31.51
CA GLU A 38 -39.15 0.58 -32.37
C GLU A 38 -40.35 -0.37 -32.49
N ARG A 39 -41.21 -0.43 -31.46
CA ARG A 39 -42.35 -1.34 -31.44
C ARG A 39 -43.42 -0.92 -32.44
N ARG A 40 -43.92 -1.88 -33.22
CA ARG A 40 -45.06 -1.68 -34.12
C ARG A 40 -46.24 -2.46 -33.59
N ILE A 41 -47.29 -1.74 -33.17
CA ILE A 41 -48.52 -2.36 -32.70
C ILE A 41 -49.37 -2.74 -33.92
N VAL A 42 -49.89 -3.96 -33.92
CA VAL A 42 -50.80 -4.45 -34.95
C VAL A 42 -52.10 -3.62 -34.88
N PRO A 43 -52.65 -3.15 -36.02
CA PRO A 43 -53.93 -2.43 -36.04
C PRO A 43 -55.03 -3.25 -35.35
N GLY A 44 -55.73 -2.64 -34.38
CA GLY A 44 -56.75 -3.29 -33.55
C GLY A 44 -56.27 -3.78 -32.18
N PHE A 45 -54.95 -3.76 -31.91
CA PHE A 45 -54.37 -4.06 -30.60
C PHE A 45 -53.94 -2.80 -29.82
N GLU A 46 -54.30 -1.61 -30.28
CA GLU A 46 -53.86 -0.32 -29.70
C GLU A 46 -54.24 -0.16 -28.21
N ASN A 47 -55.38 -0.71 -27.80
CA ASN A 47 -55.87 -0.65 -26.41
C ASN A 47 -55.48 -1.88 -25.57
N SER A 48 -54.98 -2.95 -26.20
CA SER A 48 -54.67 -4.22 -25.53
C SER A 48 -53.17 -4.50 -25.46
N ALA A 49 -52.38 -3.91 -26.37
CA ALA A 49 -50.93 -4.08 -26.39
C ALA A 49 -50.28 -3.44 -25.16
N PRO A 50 -49.32 -4.12 -24.54
CA PRO A 50 -48.66 -3.60 -23.33
C PRO A 50 -47.89 -2.33 -23.64
N CYS A 51 -48.22 -1.25 -22.93
CA CYS A 51 -47.59 0.05 -23.13
C CYS A 51 -46.49 0.33 -22.12
N SER A 52 -46.68 -0.10 -20.87
CA SER A 52 -45.77 0.10 -19.74
C SER A 52 -45.06 -1.19 -19.33
N ALA A 53 -43.97 -1.06 -18.55
CA ALA A 53 -43.28 -2.22 -17.96
C ALA A 53 -44.22 -3.07 -17.08
N GLU A 54 -45.16 -2.43 -16.38
CA GLU A 54 -46.16 -3.08 -15.53
C GLU A 54 -47.17 -3.89 -16.35
N ASP A 55 -47.56 -3.40 -17.53
CA ASP A 55 -48.44 -4.13 -18.44
C ASP A 55 -47.77 -5.39 -18.98
N PHE A 56 -46.50 -5.28 -19.38
CA PHE A 56 -45.70 -6.43 -19.82
C PHE A 56 -45.54 -7.46 -18.70
N GLU A 57 -45.34 -7.04 -17.46
CA GLU A 57 -45.26 -7.94 -16.32
C GLU A 57 -46.61 -8.63 -16.06
N ARG A 58 -47.71 -7.87 -16.03
CA ARG A 58 -49.06 -8.40 -15.81
C ARG A 58 -49.45 -9.42 -16.88
N MET A 59 -49.20 -9.11 -18.15
CA MET A 59 -49.47 -10.02 -19.28
C MET A 59 -48.55 -11.24 -19.28
N TRP A 60 -47.31 -11.09 -18.83
CA TRP A 60 -46.41 -12.23 -18.64
C TRP A 60 -46.89 -13.15 -17.52
N ILE A 61 -47.26 -12.61 -16.36
CA ILE A 61 -47.78 -13.39 -15.23
C ILE A 61 -49.06 -14.14 -15.60
N ALA A 62 -49.95 -13.52 -16.38
CA ALA A 62 -51.19 -14.15 -16.84
C ALA A 62 -51.01 -15.16 -18.00
N SER A 63 -49.82 -15.25 -18.60
CA SER A 63 -49.60 -16.05 -19.81
C SER A 63 -49.51 -17.56 -19.54
N ALA A 64 -49.95 -18.35 -20.53
CA ALA A 64 -49.78 -19.81 -20.50
C ALA A 64 -48.30 -20.23 -20.47
N GLN A 65 -47.43 -19.46 -21.14
CA GLN A 65 -45.99 -19.68 -21.18
C GLN A 65 -45.37 -19.55 -19.79
N ARG A 66 -45.79 -18.57 -18.98
CA ARG A 66 -45.31 -18.41 -17.60
C ARG A 66 -45.74 -19.56 -16.70
N ASN A 67 -46.96 -20.05 -16.86
CA ASN A 67 -47.45 -21.23 -16.14
C ASN A 67 -46.66 -22.48 -16.52
N ALA A 68 -46.41 -22.69 -17.82
CA ALA A 68 -45.60 -23.81 -18.29
C ALA A 68 -44.16 -23.80 -17.74
N VAL A 69 -43.53 -22.62 -17.63
CA VAL A 69 -42.22 -22.47 -16.97
C VAL A 69 -42.30 -22.78 -15.47
N GLY A 70 -43.37 -22.36 -14.80
CA GLY A 70 -43.60 -22.67 -13.38
C GLY A 70 -43.75 -24.19 -13.15
N ASP A 71 -44.49 -24.86 -14.02
CA ASP A 71 -44.66 -26.31 -13.99
C ASP A 71 -43.34 -27.04 -14.26
N GLN A 72 -42.55 -26.56 -15.23
CA GLN A 72 -41.22 -27.11 -15.51
C GLN A 72 -40.27 -26.93 -14.32
N ALA A 73 -40.25 -25.76 -13.69
CA ALA A 73 -39.43 -25.49 -12.51
C ALA A 73 -39.84 -26.40 -11.35
N SER A 74 -41.14 -26.53 -11.08
CA SER A 74 -41.67 -27.38 -10.00
C SER A 74 -41.36 -28.87 -10.24
N LYS A 75 -41.54 -29.34 -11.49
CA LYS A 75 -41.17 -30.72 -11.88
C LYS A 75 -39.67 -30.96 -11.74
N PHE A 76 -38.84 -29.99 -12.13
CA PHE A 76 -37.39 -30.08 -11.97
C PHE A 76 -36.99 -30.10 -10.48
N GLU A 77 -37.60 -29.27 -9.64
CA GLU A 77 -37.37 -29.29 -8.19
C GLU A 77 -37.75 -30.62 -7.55
N GLN A 78 -38.91 -31.19 -7.91
CA GLN A 78 -39.32 -32.52 -7.47
C GLN A 78 -38.34 -33.60 -7.96
N GLN A 79 -37.94 -33.54 -9.23
CA GLN A 79 -36.95 -34.46 -9.78
C GLN A 79 -35.61 -34.37 -9.06
N VAL A 80 -35.17 -33.17 -8.68
CA VAL A 80 -33.93 -32.96 -7.89
C VAL A 80 -34.07 -33.47 -6.45
N GLN A 81 -35.26 -33.45 -5.86
CA GLN A 81 -35.53 -34.02 -4.54
C GLN A 81 -35.58 -35.56 -4.57
N ASP A 82 -36.19 -36.13 -5.60
CA ASP A 82 -36.36 -37.58 -5.77
C ASP A 82 -35.09 -38.28 -6.31
N ASP A 83 -34.26 -37.55 -7.06
CA ASP A 83 -33.03 -38.10 -7.61
C ASP A 83 -31.96 -38.27 -6.51
N LYS A 84 -31.78 -39.52 -6.06
CA LYS A 84 -30.71 -39.94 -5.15
C LYS A 84 -29.31 -39.59 -5.67
N ARG A 85 -29.11 -39.39 -6.98
CA ARG A 85 -27.85 -38.88 -7.54
C ARG A 85 -27.61 -37.40 -7.20
N GLY A 86 -28.66 -36.59 -7.04
CA GLY A 86 -28.54 -35.22 -6.53
C GLY A 86 -28.04 -35.19 -5.09
N HIS A 87 -28.44 -36.16 -4.27
CA HIS A 87 -27.85 -36.41 -2.96
C HIS A 87 -26.39 -36.85 -3.06
N ALA A 88 -26.05 -37.79 -3.95
CA ALA A 88 -24.66 -38.24 -4.14
C ALA A 88 -23.74 -37.14 -4.72
N VAL A 89 -24.25 -36.23 -5.55
CA VAL A 89 -23.51 -35.07 -6.07
C VAL A 89 -23.38 -33.98 -5.00
N ARG A 90 -24.42 -33.71 -4.20
CA ARG A 90 -24.30 -32.82 -3.03
C ARG A 90 -23.33 -33.39 -2.01
N GLU A 91 -23.38 -34.69 -1.76
CA GLU A 91 -22.46 -35.41 -0.91
C GLU A 91 -21.06 -35.47 -1.51
N PHE A 92 -20.89 -35.60 -2.83
CA PHE A 92 -19.59 -35.53 -3.50
C PHE A 92 -19.03 -34.10 -3.47
N VAL A 93 -19.85 -33.07 -3.67
CA VAL A 93 -19.45 -31.66 -3.52
C VAL A 93 -19.11 -31.35 -2.07
N ASP A 94 -19.88 -31.86 -1.12
CA ASP A 94 -19.60 -31.75 0.31
C ASP A 94 -18.37 -32.58 0.69
N GLN A 95 -18.14 -33.74 0.09
CA GLN A 95 -16.94 -34.58 0.26
C GLN A 95 -15.72 -33.97 -0.42
N THR A 96 -15.87 -33.25 -1.53
CA THR A 96 -14.80 -32.49 -2.19
C THR A 96 -14.48 -31.23 -1.39
N LYS A 97 -15.50 -30.59 -0.79
CA LYS A 97 -15.34 -29.57 0.25
C LYS A 97 -14.71 -30.13 1.53
N MET A 98 -14.97 -31.40 1.90
CA MET A 98 -14.36 -32.10 3.03
C MET A 98 -12.98 -32.69 2.71
N GLY A 99 -12.65 -32.90 1.43
CA GLY A 99 -11.34 -33.30 0.93
C GLY A 99 -10.37 -32.13 0.84
N GLY A 100 -10.89 -30.90 0.81
CA GLY A 100 -10.16 -29.72 1.26
C GLY A 100 -9.97 -29.78 2.77
N SER A 101 -8.75 -29.49 3.24
CA SER A 101 -8.35 -29.58 4.66
C SER A 101 -9.45 -29.13 5.64
N THR A 102 -9.55 -29.81 6.79
CA THR A 102 -10.45 -29.48 7.92
C THR A 102 -10.35 -28.04 8.45
N ALA A 103 -9.38 -27.26 7.97
CA ALA A 103 -9.15 -25.86 8.30
C ALA A 103 -10.03 -24.84 7.54
N ILE A 104 -10.92 -25.27 6.63
CA ILE A 104 -11.77 -24.36 5.84
C ILE A 104 -13.21 -24.35 6.38
N SER A 105 -13.71 -23.17 6.71
CA SER A 105 -15.11 -22.99 7.12
C SER A 105 -16.07 -23.29 5.97
N ARG A 106 -17.15 -24.04 6.24
CA ARG A 106 -18.20 -24.37 5.27
C ARG A 106 -18.92 -23.15 4.68
N ARG A 107 -18.84 -21.99 5.34
CA ARG A 107 -19.40 -20.71 4.86
C ARG A 107 -18.43 -19.87 4.03
N SER A 108 -17.16 -20.26 3.97
CA SER A 108 -16.15 -19.55 3.19
C SER A 108 -16.42 -19.75 1.70
N PRO A 109 -16.39 -18.68 0.87
CA PRO A 109 -16.47 -18.81 -0.59
C PRO A 109 -15.18 -19.40 -1.20
N TYR A 110 -14.10 -19.51 -0.43
CA TYR A 110 -12.80 -19.97 -0.90
C TYR A 110 -12.65 -21.50 -0.82
N SER A 111 -12.05 -22.09 -1.85
CA SER A 111 -11.82 -23.54 -1.98
C SER A 111 -10.54 -24.06 -1.31
N THR A 112 -9.60 -23.17 -0.95
CA THR A 112 -8.29 -23.52 -0.39
C THR A 112 -7.97 -22.73 0.89
N THR A 113 -7.03 -23.23 1.70
CA THR A 113 -6.61 -22.56 2.94
C THR A 113 -5.82 -21.28 2.65
N ILE A 114 -5.85 -20.33 3.59
CA ILE A 114 -5.11 -19.07 3.51
C ILE A 114 -3.62 -19.30 3.30
N LEU A 115 -3.04 -20.31 3.95
CA LEU A 115 -1.61 -20.63 3.78
C LEU A 115 -1.28 -21.16 2.38
N HIS A 116 -2.17 -21.99 1.81
CA HIS A 116 -2.00 -22.46 0.44
C HIS A 116 -2.13 -21.30 -0.56
N GLN A 117 -3.16 -20.44 -0.39
CA GLN A 117 -3.32 -19.22 -1.17
C GLN A 117 -2.07 -18.33 -1.09
N LEU A 118 -1.55 -18.11 0.12
CA LEU A 118 -0.34 -17.31 0.33
C LEU A 118 0.86 -17.88 -0.44
N ARG A 119 1.09 -19.19 -0.41
CA ARG A 119 2.19 -19.82 -1.16
C ARG A 119 2.04 -19.64 -2.67
N CYS A 120 0.85 -19.87 -3.21
CA CYS A 120 0.58 -19.67 -4.63
C CYS A 120 0.76 -18.21 -5.06
N LEU A 121 0.26 -17.28 -4.25
CA LEU A 121 0.40 -15.84 -4.50
C LEU A 121 1.87 -15.41 -4.42
N LEU A 122 2.63 -15.90 -3.44
CA LEU A 122 4.07 -15.63 -3.34
C LEU A 122 4.83 -16.08 -4.59
N LEU A 123 4.57 -17.31 -5.07
CA LEU A 123 5.20 -17.81 -6.30
C LEU A 123 4.83 -16.96 -7.52
N ARG A 124 3.57 -16.50 -7.60
CA ARG A 124 3.11 -15.59 -8.65
C ARG A 124 3.83 -14.24 -8.59
N GLU A 125 3.87 -13.60 -7.42
CA GLU A 125 4.52 -12.30 -7.22
C GLU A 125 6.02 -12.39 -7.53
N ILE A 126 6.69 -13.46 -7.10
CA ILE A 126 8.10 -13.72 -7.45
C ILE A 126 8.25 -13.89 -8.96
N GLY A 127 7.37 -14.66 -9.60
CA GLY A 127 7.35 -14.83 -11.05
C GLY A 127 7.18 -13.50 -11.81
N MET A 128 6.31 -12.62 -11.33
CA MET A 128 6.11 -11.28 -11.93
C MET A 128 7.35 -10.40 -11.75
N LEU A 129 7.98 -10.44 -10.57
CA LEU A 129 9.22 -9.71 -10.30
C LEU A 129 10.37 -10.20 -11.20
N TRP A 130 10.48 -11.52 -11.38
CA TRP A 130 11.45 -12.13 -12.29
C TRP A 130 11.13 -11.91 -13.77
N GLY A 131 9.86 -11.73 -14.12
CA GLY A 131 9.45 -11.34 -15.46
C GLY A 131 9.83 -9.90 -15.78
N ASN A 132 9.77 -9.01 -14.78
CA ASN A 132 10.12 -7.60 -14.91
C ASN A 132 11.52 -7.28 -14.35
N LYS A 133 12.55 -7.95 -14.90
CA LYS A 133 13.96 -7.71 -14.51
C LYS A 133 14.42 -6.31 -14.83
N PHE A 134 13.86 -5.69 -15.87
CA PHE A 134 14.23 -4.37 -16.33
C PHE A 134 13.96 -3.31 -15.25
N ASP A 135 12.76 -3.30 -14.67
CA ASP A 135 12.44 -2.38 -13.57
C ASP A 135 13.35 -2.59 -12.37
N PHE A 136 13.69 -3.84 -12.04
CA PHE A 136 14.61 -4.13 -10.95
C PHE A 136 16.02 -3.59 -11.22
N ILE A 137 16.56 -3.80 -12.42
CA ILE A 137 17.89 -3.31 -12.81
C ILE A 137 17.92 -1.78 -12.81
N ILE A 138 16.91 -1.13 -13.39
CA ILE A 138 16.78 0.33 -13.34
C ILE A 138 16.68 0.80 -11.89
N LYS A 139 15.92 0.09 -11.04
CA LYS A 139 15.78 0.42 -9.62
C LYS A 139 17.13 0.44 -8.91
N ALA A 140 17.92 -0.61 -9.11
CA ALA A 140 19.26 -0.71 -8.55
C ALA A 140 20.20 0.38 -9.10
N LEU A 141 20.18 0.63 -10.42
CA LEU A 141 21.04 1.62 -11.06
C LEU A 141 20.74 3.04 -10.57
N TYR A 142 19.47 3.47 -10.60
CA TYR A 142 19.13 4.81 -10.12
C TYR A 142 19.47 4.95 -8.63
N THR A 143 19.22 3.90 -7.83
CA THR A 143 19.54 3.92 -6.39
C THR A 143 21.03 4.12 -6.15
N ALA A 144 21.89 3.45 -6.93
CA ALA A 144 23.34 3.63 -6.84
C ALA A 144 23.78 5.05 -7.28
N VAL A 145 23.26 5.56 -8.40
CA VAL A 145 23.60 6.91 -8.89
C VAL A 145 23.22 7.99 -7.87
N PHE A 146 22.01 7.92 -7.32
CA PHE A 146 21.58 8.89 -6.31
C PHE A 146 22.25 8.67 -4.95
N ALA A 147 22.64 7.45 -4.59
CA ALA A 147 23.48 7.22 -3.41
C ALA A 147 24.82 7.96 -3.55
N ILE A 148 25.47 7.86 -4.72
CA ILE A 148 26.72 8.57 -4.99
C ILE A 148 26.49 10.09 -4.95
N ALA A 149 25.51 10.59 -5.72
CA ALA A 149 25.23 12.01 -5.78
C ALA A 149 24.91 12.60 -4.40
N GLY A 150 24.03 11.94 -3.64
CA GLY A 150 23.69 12.33 -2.27
C GLY A 150 24.89 12.28 -1.32
N ALA A 151 25.72 11.25 -1.42
CA ALA A 151 26.87 11.10 -0.53
C ALA A 151 27.98 12.12 -0.83
N THR A 152 28.16 12.54 -2.08
CA THR A 152 29.15 13.57 -2.43
C THR A 152 28.85 14.93 -1.80
N ILE A 153 27.57 15.23 -1.51
CA ILE A 153 27.18 16.45 -0.79
C ILE A 153 27.72 16.44 0.64
N PHE A 154 27.81 15.25 1.25
CA PHE A 154 28.25 15.04 2.63
C PHE A 154 29.61 14.35 2.69
N LEU A 155 30.48 14.58 1.70
CA LEU A 155 31.76 13.87 1.58
C LEU A 155 32.60 14.03 2.85
N GLN A 156 32.91 12.91 3.50
CA GLN A 156 33.75 12.84 4.70
C GLN A 156 33.44 13.90 5.76
N LEU A 157 32.29 13.73 6.44
CA LEU A 157 31.84 14.66 7.47
C LEU A 157 32.90 14.84 8.57
N PRO A 158 33.28 16.09 8.92
CA PRO A 158 34.24 16.32 9.98
C PRO A 158 33.69 15.89 11.34
N THR A 159 34.59 15.55 12.26
CA THR A 159 34.27 15.26 13.67
C THR A 159 34.38 16.51 14.54
N THR A 160 34.13 17.68 13.95
CA THR A 160 34.15 18.98 14.64
C THR A 160 32.74 19.47 14.93
N SER A 161 32.63 20.54 15.73
CA SER A 161 31.37 21.25 15.99
C SER A 161 30.57 21.58 14.72
N ASP A 162 31.26 21.91 13.61
CA ASP A 162 30.63 22.22 12.32
C ASP A 162 30.00 20.99 11.64
N GLY A 163 30.53 19.79 11.91
CA GLY A 163 30.04 18.53 11.34
C GLY A 163 28.76 18.00 12.00
N ALA A 164 28.40 18.49 13.18
CA ALA A 164 27.27 17.97 13.97
C ALA A 164 25.92 18.15 13.27
N LEU A 165 25.64 19.36 12.77
CA LEU A 165 24.40 19.63 12.02
C LEU A 165 24.39 18.90 10.67
N ALA A 166 25.54 18.88 9.99
CA ALA A 166 25.70 18.21 8.69
C ALA A 166 25.47 16.70 8.77
N ARG A 167 25.92 16.03 9.85
CA ARG A 167 25.60 14.62 10.14
C ARG A 167 24.10 14.40 10.31
N GLY A 168 23.42 15.27 11.05
CA GLY A 168 21.95 15.20 11.18
C GLY A 168 21.22 15.37 9.84
N GLY A 169 21.71 16.29 8.99
CA GLY A 169 21.20 16.52 7.64
C GLY A 169 21.47 15.35 6.68
N CYS A 170 22.62 14.70 6.82
CA CYS A 170 22.98 13.50 6.06
C CYS A 170 22.01 12.34 6.35
N LEU A 171 21.71 12.10 7.63
CA LEU A 171 20.73 11.09 8.05
C LEU A 171 19.30 11.43 7.61
N PHE A 172 18.93 12.71 7.67
CA PHE A 172 17.65 13.19 7.15
C PHE A 172 17.55 12.99 5.63
N TYR A 173 18.61 13.29 4.88
CA TYR A 173 18.69 13.06 3.45
C TYR A 173 18.50 11.60 3.08
N ALA A 174 19.13 10.67 3.82
CA ALA A 174 18.95 9.24 3.57
C ALA A 174 17.48 8.81 3.65
N LEU A 175 16.73 9.32 4.65
CA LEU A 175 15.29 9.08 4.77
C LEU A 175 14.46 9.80 3.70
N LEU A 176 14.83 11.04 3.37
CA LEU A 176 14.18 11.82 2.31
C LEU A 176 14.30 11.12 0.96
N PHE A 177 15.49 10.64 0.61
CA PHE A 177 15.69 9.91 -0.63
C PHE A 177 14.84 8.65 -0.67
N GLN A 178 14.80 7.92 0.45
CA GLN A 178 14.05 6.68 0.53
C GLN A 178 12.53 6.89 0.42
N ILE A 179 11.97 7.95 1.03
CA ILE A 179 10.55 8.26 0.91
C ILE A 179 10.17 8.67 -0.51
N LEU A 180 11.02 9.45 -1.19
CA LEU A 180 10.80 9.84 -2.58
C LEU A 180 10.83 8.64 -3.52
N CYS A 181 11.68 7.66 -3.26
CA CYS A 181 11.75 6.43 -4.05
C CYS A 181 10.50 5.54 -3.88
N GLU A 182 9.97 5.44 -2.67
CA GLU A 182 8.80 4.58 -2.40
C GLU A 182 7.46 5.25 -2.74
N GLU A 183 7.45 6.53 -3.09
CA GLU A 183 6.27 7.26 -3.59
C GLU A 183 5.62 6.53 -4.78
N GLY A 184 6.44 5.98 -5.70
CA GLY A 184 5.98 5.26 -6.89
C GLY A 184 5.21 3.96 -6.59
N GLN A 185 5.19 3.51 -5.34
CA GLN A 185 4.34 2.39 -4.92
C GLN A 185 2.85 2.75 -4.94
N SER A 186 2.51 4.03 -4.81
CA SER A 186 1.12 4.52 -4.89
C SER A 186 0.52 4.24 -6.27
N THR A 187 1.25 4.53 -7.34
CA THR A 187 0.87 4.25 -8.73
C THR A 187 0.73 2.75 -8.98
N LYS A 188 1.70 1.95 -8.51
CA LYS A 188 1.68 0.49 -8.66
C LYS A 188 0.45 -0.13 -8.00
N ALA A 189 0.12 0.31 -6.78
CA ALA A 189 -1.06 -0.15 -6.07
C ALA A 189 -2.36 0.27 -6.78
N PHE A 190 -2.43 1.49 -7.32
CA PHE A 190 -3.60 1.95 -8.07
C PHE A 190 -3.83 1.13 -9.35
N VAL A 191 -2.79 0.93 -10.16
CA VAL A 191 -2.89 0.17 -11.43
C VAL A 191 -3.25 -1.29 -11.17
N GLY A 192 -2.72 -1.90 -10.11
CA GLY A 192 -3.03 -3.29 -9.73
C GLY A 192 -4.44 -3.49 -9.17
N LYS A 193 -5.08 -2.44 -8.64
CA LYS A 193 -6.35 -2.50 -7.91
C LYS A 193 -7.48 -3.21 -8.67
N LEU A 194 -7.64 -2.96 -9.97
CA LEU A 194 -8.71 -3.57 -10.77
C LEU A 194 -8.54 -5.09 -10.90
N VAL A 195 -7.30 -5.55 -11.03
CA VAL A 195 -6.97 -6.98 -11.11
C VAL A 195 -7.24 -7.64 -9.75
N ASP A 196 -6.90 -6.97 -8.66
CA ASP A 196 -7.11 -7.47 -7.31
C ASP A 196 -8.61 -7.58 -6.97
N ILE A 197 -9.40 -6.56 -7.29
CA ILE A 197 -10.87 -6.58 -7.13
C ILE A 197 -11.49 -7.71 -7.97
N LYS A 198 -11.01 -7.92 -9.20
CA LYS A 198 -11.49 -9.01 -10.05
C LYS A 198 -11.20 -10.37 -9.41
N HIS A 199 -10.00 -10.58 -8.87
CA HIS A 199 -9.64 -11.84 -8.21
C HIS A 199 -10.45 -12.08 -6.93
N GLN A 200 -10.73 -11.03 -6.16
CA GLN A 200 -11.58 -11.10 -4.98
C GLN A 200 -13.03 -11.46 -5.34
N ARG A 201 -13.62 -10.82 -6.37
CA ARG A 201 -14.99 -11.09 -6.83
C ARG A 201 -15.16 -12.52 -7.36
N LEU A 202 -14.11 -13.08 -7.95
CA LEU A 202 -14.09 -14.47 -8.43
C LEU A 202 -13.72 -15.48 -7.32
N ALA A 203 -13.59 -15.04 -6.07
CA ALA A 203 -13.19 -15.86 -4.92
C ALA A 203 -11.87 -16.64 -5.13
N LEU A 204 -10.95 -16.10 -5.93
CA LEU A 204 -9.68 -16.76 -6.25
C LEU A 204 -8.65 -16.65 -5.12
N ALA A 205 -8.63 -15.51 -4.43
CA ALA A 205 -7.69 -15.24 -3.34
C ALA A 205 -8.31 -14.31 -2.30
N HIS A 206 -7.96 -14.52 -1.03
CA HIS A 206 -8.31 -13.61 0.05
C HIS A 206 -7.45 -12.33 -0.01
N PRO A 207 -8.01 -11.11 0.09
CA PRO A 207 -7.25 -9.85 0.03
C PRO A 207 -6.09 -9.77 1.03
N ALA A 208 -6.30 -10.22 2.27
CA ALA A 208 -5.24 -10.30 3.27
C ALA A 208 -4.06 -11.21 2.84
N ALA A 209 -4.32 -12.36 2.21
CA ALA A 209 -3.27 -13.26 1.73
C ALA A 209 -2.46 -12.61 0.60
N LEU A 210 -3.13 -11.85 -0.27
CA LEU A 210 -2.50 -11.08 -1.34
C LEU A 210 -1.63 -9.94 -0.80
N SER A 211 -2.15 -9.14 0.14
CA SER A 211 -1.39 -8.04 0.75
C SER A 211 -0.12 -8.55 1.43
N ILE A 212 -0.21 -9.66 2.18
CA ILE A 212 0.95 -10.30 2.82
C ILE A 212 1.94 -10.84 1.78
N ALA A 213 1.47 -11.50 0.71
CA ALA A 213 2.34 -11.99 -0.36
C ALA A 213 3.14 -10.84 -0.99
N GLN A 214 2.48 -9.73 -1.32
CA GLN A 214 3.11 -8.57 -1.94
C GLN A 214 4.13 -7.86 -1.03
N VAL A 215 3.93 -7.90 0.29
CA VAL A 215 4.90 -7.35 1.27
C VAL A 215 6.12 -8.26 1.38
N LEU A 216 5.89 -9.58 1.46
CA LEU A 216 6.97 -10.57 1.56
C LEU A 216 7.84 -10.63 0.30
N THR A 217 7.24 -10.52 -0.89
CA THR A 217 7.99 -10.51 -2.15
C THR A 217 8.82 -9.23 -2.33
N GLU A 218 8.40 -8.13 -1.72
CA GLU A 218 9.10 -6.85 -1.83
C GLU A 218 10.31 -6.75 -0.89
N LEU A 219 10.28 -7.44 0.25
CA LEU A 219 11.34 -7.40 1.26
C LEU A 219 12.74 -7.72 0.69
N PRO A 220 12.95 -8.79 -0.10
CA PRO A 220 14.27 -9.07 -0.69
C PRO A 220 14.76 -7.95 -1.62
N THR A 221 13.86 -7.39 -2.42
CA THR A 221 14.20 -6.31 -3.36
C THR A 221 14.64 -5.06 -2.62
N LEU A 222 13.87 -4.63 -1.62
CA LEU A 222 14.22 -3.46 -0.79
C LEU A 222 15.48 -3.73 0.05
N ALA A 223 15.65 -4.95 0.55
CA ALA A 223 16.84 -5.33 1.29
C ALA A 223 18.10 -5.18 0.43
N VAL A 224 18.09 -5.69 -0.81
CA VAL A 224 19.23 -5.60 -1.73
C VAL A 224 19.50 -4.16 -2.16
N THR A 225 18.48 -3.43 -2.65
CA THR A 225 18.68 -2.05 -3.12
C THR A 225 19.05 -1.11 -1.97
N GLY A 226 18.41 -1.28 -0.81
CA GLY A 226 18.71 -0.51 0.39
C GLY A 226 20.10 -0.82 0.95
N PHE A 227 20.59 -2.06 0.79
CA PHE A 227 21.95 -2.42 1.21
C PHE A 227 22.99 -1.76 0.32
N VAL A 228 22.80 -1.78 -1.00
CA VAL A 228 23.67 -1.08 -1.95
C VAL A 228 23.69 0.42 -1.68
N PHE A 229 22.53 1.04 -1.49
CA PHE A 229 22.42 2.44 -1.09
C PHE A 229 23.21 2.72 0.19
N SER A 230 22.96 1.94 1.24
CA SER A 230 23.58 2.14 2.55
C SER A 230 25.09 1.98 2.48
N LEU A 231 25.58 0.98 1.74
CA LEU A 231 27.01 0.74 1.56
C LEU A 231 27.69 1.94 0.90
N ILE A 232 27.14 2.44 -0.22
CA ILE A 232 27.74 3.58 -0.93
C ILE A 232 27.63 4.85 -0.08
N PHE A 233 26.44 5.14 0.43
CA PHE A 233 26.14 6.41 1.10
C PHE A 233 26.85 6.55 2.44
N TYR A 234 26.79 5.52 3.29
CA TYR A 234 27.32 5.55 4.66
C TYR A 234 28.83 5.75 4.69
N PHE A 235 29.57 4.98 3.89
CA PHE A 235 31.03 5.03 3.88
C PHE A 235 31.57 6.27 3.15
N THR A 236 30.90 6.72 2.07
CA THR A 236 31.32 7.94 1.36
C THR A 236 31.08 9.20 2.20
N ALA A 237 30.00 9.24 2.97
CA ALA A 237 29.72 10.37 3.85
C ALA A 237 30.58 10.42 5.13
N GLY A 238 31.35 9.37 5.43
CA GLY A 238 32.22 9.34 6.62
C GLY A 238 31.46 9.24 7.95
N LEU A 239 30.36 8.49 7.97
CA LEU A 239 29.66 8.15 9.22
C LEU A 239 30.51 7.20 10.08
N ALA A 240 30.07 6.98 11.33
CA ALA A 240 30.83 6.22 12.31
C ALA A 240 31.28 4.83 11.79
N SER A 241 32.58 4.53 11.82
CA SER A 241 33.12 3.35 11.10
C SER A 241 32.91 1.99 11.82
N SER A 242 32.09 1.93 12.87
CA SER A 242 31.81 0.68 13.58
C SER A 242 30.84 -0.20 12.80
N GLY A 243 31.17 -1.49 12.62
CA GLY A 243 30.30 -2.46 11.94
C GLY A 243 28.90 -2.55 12.55
N GLY A 244 28.80 -2.46 13.88
CA GLY A 244 27.50 -2.47 14.57
C GLY A 244 26.63 -1.24 14.22
N GLN A 245 27.24 -0.06 14.10
CA GLN A 245 26.52 1.16 13.74
C GLN A 245 26.09 1.14 12.27
N PHE A 246 26.89 0.58 11.36
CA PHE A 246 26.50 0.39 9.96
C PHE A 246 25.28 -0.54 9.83
N PHE A 247 25.29 -1.72 10.47
CA PHE A 247 24.15 -2.64 10.37
C PHE A 247 22.89 -2.09 11.05
N ALA A 248 23.03 -1.34 12.16
CA ALA A 248 21.90 -0.65 12.77
C ALA A 248 21.33 0.45 11.86
N PHE A 249 22.20 1.25 11.21
CA PHE A 249 21.80 2.24 10.21
C PHE A 249 21.01 1.58 9.07
N TYR A 250 21.56 0.51 8.49
CA TYR A 250 20.92 -0.24 7.41
C TYR A 250 19.57 -0.82 7.85
N LEU A 251 19.49 -1.44 9.03
CA LEU A 251 18.26 -2.00 9.56
C LEU A 251 17.18 -0.95 9.76
N PHE A 252 17.53 0.21 10.34
CA PHE A 252 16.59 1.30 10.57
C PHE A 252 16.10 1.92 9.26
N LEU A 253 17.00 2.08 8.30
CA LEU A 253 16.66 2.58 6.98
C LEU A 253 15.74 1.59 6.26
N LEU A 254 16.08 0.30 6.21
CA LEU A 254 15.27 -0.76 5.61
C LEU A 254 13.85 -0.82 6.20
N MET A 255 13.75 -0.74 7.53
CA MET A 255 12.45 -0.78 8.21
C MET A 255 11.61 0.47 7.91
N ALA A 256 12.25 1.65 7.86
CA ALA A 256 11.59 2.88 7.43
C ALA A 256 11.11 2.77 5.97
N THR A 257 11.93 2.21 5.07
CA THR A 257 11.56 1.92 3.69
C THR A 257 10.33 1.04 3.58
N LEU A 258 10.31 -0.08 4.31
CA LEU A 258 9.19 -1.01 4.33
C LEU A 258 7.91 -0.33 4.84
N CYS A 259 8.02 0.45 5.93
CA CYS A 259 6.92 1.22 6.47
C CYS A 259 6.35 2.20 5.43
N LEU A 260 7.21 2.97 4.76
CA LEU A 260 6.81 3.95 3.76
C LEU A 260 6.23 3.31 2.50
N SER A 261 6.82 2.21 2.01
CA SER A 261 6.25 1.43 0.89
C SER A 261 4.81 1.03 1.20
N THR A 262 4.56 0.47 2.39
CA THR A 262 3.20 0.06 2.78
C THR A 262 2.24 1.25 2.92
N LEU A 263 2.70 2.40 3.40
CA LEU A 263 1.92 3.63 3.48
C LEU A 263 1.51 4.12 2.08
N PHE A 264 2.43 4.18 1.12
CA PHE A 264 2.12 4.61 -0.24
C PHE A 264 1.23 3.63 -0.98
N ARG A 265 1.40 2.31 -0.75
CA ARG A 265 0.48 1.30 -1.28
C ARG A 265 -0.93 1.44 -0.70
N LEU A 266 -1.06 1.80 0.58
CA LEU A 266 -2.35 2.10 1.21
C LEU A 266 -2.99 3.33 0.56
N ILE A 267 -2.23 4.40 0.33
CA ILE A 267 -2.71 5.59 -0.40
C ILE A 267 -3.20 5.20 -1.80
N GLY A 268 -2.42 4.41 -2.55
CA GLY A 268 -2.79 3.94 -3.88
C GLY A 268 -4.03 3.04 -3.90
N SER A 269 -4.31 2.28 -2.84
CA SER A 269 -5.50 1.44 -2.76
C SER A 269 -6.79 2.23 -2.48
N ILE A 270 -6.72 3.35 -1.75
CA ILE A 270 -7.91 4.12 -1.37
C ILE A 270 -8.36 5.14 -2.44
N VAL A 271 -7.43 5.63 -3.26
CA VAL A 271 -7.73 6.68 -4.27
C VAL A 271 -8.46 6.14 -5.51
N SER A 272 -9.06 7.08 -6.25
CA SER A 272 -9.85 6.84 -7.47
C SER A 272 -9.12 7.20 -8.77
N SER A 273 -8.00 7.92 -8.71
CA SER A 273 -7.15 8.25 -9.86
C SER A 273 -5.67 8.25 -9.50
N VAL A 274 -4.80 8.11 -10.51
CA VAL A 274 -3.34 8.21 -10.36
C VAL A 274 -2.92 9.62 -9.91
N ASP A 275 -3.56 10.66 -10.45
CA ASP A 275 -3.25 12.05 -10.08
C ASP A 275 -3.60 12.34 -8.61
N ALA A 276 -4.72 11.78 -8.13
CA ALA A 276 -5.09 11.87 -6.72
C ALA A 276 -4.08 11.10 -5.83
N ALA A 277 -3.56 9.96 -6.31
CA ALA A 277 -2.53 9.19 -5.62
C ALA A 277 -1.26 10.03 -5.41
N HIS A 278 -0.73 10.63 -6.48
CA HIS A 278 0.47 11.47 -6.42
C HIS A 278 0.26 12.74 -5.58
N THR A 279 -0.91 13.37 -5.69
CA THR A 279 -1.22 14.56 -4.89
C THR A 279 -1.22 14.22 -3.39
N LEU A 280 -1.93 13.16 -3.00
CA LEU A 280 -2.00 12.74 -1.60
C LEU A 280 -0.65 12.23 -1.07
N ALA A 281 0.10 11.49 -1.89
CA ALA A 281 1.45 11.04 -1.56
C ALA A 281 2.40 12.23 -1.36
N GLY A 282 2.39 13.22 -2.26
CA GLY A 282 3.17 14.45 -2.17
C GLY A 282 2.86 15.26 -0.92
N CYS A 283 1.57 15.49 -0.62
CA CYS A 283 1.16 16.14 0.63
C CYS A 283 1.64 15.36 1.86
N THR A 284 1.54 14.03 1.84
CA THR A 284 2.00 13.16 2.92
C THR A 284 3.51 13.30 3.12
N ILE A 285 4.30 13.29 2.05
CA ILE A 285 5.76 13.48 2.10
C ILE A 285 6.12 14.80 2.78
N VAL A 286 5.50 15.91 2.36
CA VAL A 286 5.77 17.23 2.93
C VAL A 286 5.44 17.28 4.42
N VAL A 287 4.29 16.75 4.82
CA VAL A 287 3.86 16.72 6.23
C VAL A 287 4.80 15.87 7.09
N LEU A 288 5.14 14.67 6.63
CA LEU A 288 6.04 13.76 7.36
C LEU A 288 7.46 14.33 7.43
N MET A 289 8.00 14.87 6.34
CA MET A 289 9.35 15.48 6.29
C MET A 289 9.47 16.65 7.26
N THR A 290 8.51 17.58 7.23
CA THR A 290 8.54 18.80 8.04
C THR A 290 8.51 18.51 9.54
N HIS A 291 7.80 17.44 9.94
CA HIS A 291 7.62 17.07 11.35
C HIS A 291 8.54 15.92 11.81
N THR A 292 9.61 15.63 11.07
CA THR A 292 10.64 14.64 11.47
C THR A 292 11.49 15.08 12.67
N GLY A 293 11.58 16.38 12.95
CA GLY A 293 12.41 16.95 14.02
C GLY A 293 13.75 17.54 13.58
N PHE A 294 14.16 17.33 12.32
CA PHE A 294 15.38 17.93 11.77
C PHE A 294 15.14 19.37 11.28
N LEU A 295 14.18 19.56 10.37
CA LEU A 295 13.85 20.87 9.78
C LEU A 295 13.29 21.86 10.81
N ILE A 296 12.44 21.35 11.71
CA ILE A 296 11.85 22.11 12.81
C ILE A 296 12.19 21.36 14.10
N PRO A 297 13.04 21.91 14.98
CA PRO A 297 13.32 21.33 16.29
C PRO A 297 12.04 21.16 17.11
N VAL A 298 11.97 20.10 17.93
CA VAL A 298 10.75 19.70 18.66
C VAL A 298 10.23 20.83 19.56
N ASP A 299 11.12 21.59 20.19
CA ASP A 299 10.76 22.71 21.07
C ASP A 299 10.18 23.90 20.30
N SER A 300 10.63 24.12 19.07
CA SER A 300 10.10 25.16 18.18
C SER A 300 8.79 24.76 17.50
N MET A 301 8.41 23.47 17.53
CA MET A 301 7.13 23.02 16.99
C MET A 301 5.98 23.59 17.83
N ARG A 302 5.09 24.32 17.16
CA ARG A 302 3.89 24.86 17.79
C ARG A 302 3.04 23.71 18.38
N PRO A 303 2.47 23.87 19.59
CA PRO A 303 1.81 22.77 20.31
C PRO A 303 0.71 22.06 19.51
N TYR A 304 -0.03 22.80 18.69
CA TYR A 304 -1.13 22.29 17.86
C TYR A 304 -0.69 21.45 16.65
N PHE A 305 0.57 21.52 16.22
CA PHE A 305 1.12 20.64 15.17
C PHE A 305 2.08 19.57 15.72
N ARG A 306 2.44 19.66 17.01
CA ARG A 306 3.37 18.72 17.66
C ARG A 306 2.88 17.27 17.60
N TRP A 307 1.57 17.04 17.59
CA TRP A 307 0.99 15.69 17.54
C TRP A 307 1.35 14.91 16.26
N ILE A 308 1.59 15.62 15.14
CA ILE A 308 1.96 15.01 13.86
C ILE A 308 3.26 14.22 14.01
N ARG A 309 4.20 14.70 14.84
CA ARG A 309 5.43 13.97 15.15
C ARG A 309 5.16 12.59 15.76
N TYR A 310 4.15 12.46 16.60
CA TYR A 310 3.87 11.18 17.29
C TYR A 310 3.22 10.14 16.39
N ILE A 311 2.54 10.55 15.31
CA ILE A 311 1.98 9.63 14.31
C ILE A 311 2.89 9.44 13.09
N ASN A 312 4.08 10.05 13.11
CA ASN A 312 5.00 10.04 11.99
C ASN A 312 6.07 8.94 12.17
N PRO A 313 6.01 7.82 11.44
CA PRO A 313 7.01 6.74 11.53
C PRO A 313 8.43 7.24 11.24
N LEU A 314 8.55 8.29 10.43
CA LEU A 314 9.83 8.81 9.99
C LEU A 314 10.53 9.66 11.04
N ALA A 315 9.77 10.31 11.93
CA ALA A 315 10.33 10.99 13.10
C ALA A 315 11.02 9.99 14.03
N TYR A 316 10.44 8.79 14.19
CA TYR A 316 11.01 7.70 14.98
C TYR A 316 12.24 7.09 14.30
N ALA A 317 12.16 6.82 12.99
CA ALA A 317 13.31 6.33 12.22
C ALA A 317 14.49 7.31 12.27
N TRP A 318 14.24 8.60 12.07
CA TRP A 318 15.29 9.62 12.13
C TRP A 318 15.90 9.72 13.53
N SER A 319 15.08 9.69 14.58
CA SER A 319 15.58 9.70 15.97
C SER A 319 16.42 8.46 16.30
N ALA A 320 16.07 7.29 15.75
CA ALA A 320 16.85 6.07 15.90
C ALA A 320 18.20 6.15 15.15
N LEU A 321 18.22 6.71 13.94
CA LEU A 321 19.44 6.96 13.16
C LEU A 321 20.37 7.95 13.88
N MET A 322 19.83 9.06 14.39
CA MET A 322 20.57 10.05 15.19
C MET A 322 21.17 9.39 16.44
N SER A 323 20.37 8.61 17.16
CA SER A 323 20.84 7.89 18.36
C SER A 323 21.98 6.92 18.02
N ASN A 324 21.93 6.27 16.86
CA ASN A 324 22.96 5.33 16.43
C ASN A 324 24.28 6.02 16.06
N GLU A 325 24.21 7.13 15.32
CA GLU A 325 25.38 7.87 14.85
C GLU A 325 26.11 8.58 16.00
N PHE A 326 25.36 9.27 16.87
CA PHE A 326 25.92 10.12 17.93
C PHE A 326 26.25 9.38 19.23
N ARG A 327 26.01 8.06 19.32
CA ARG A 327 26.21 7.26 20.55
C ARG A 327 27.63 7.31 21.10
N ASN A 328 28.62 7.19 20.22
CA ASN A 328 30.05 7.12 20.57
C ASN A 328 30.86 8.22 19.85
N LEU A 329 30.18 9.29 19.44
CA LEU A 329 30.81 10.37 18.69
C LEU A 329 31.24 11.46 19.66
N GLU A 330 32.53 11.79 19.65
CA GLU A 330 33.08 12.94 20.36
C GLU A 330 33.36 14.03 19.32
N LEU A 331 32.73 15.19 19.51
CA LEU A 331 32.84 16.33 18.61
C LEU A 331 33.84 17.32 19.15
N GLU A 332 34.90 17.59 18.40
CA GLU A 332 35.90 18.58 18.78
C GLU A 332 35.41 19.99 18.45
N CYS A 333 35.38 20.87 19.43
CA CYS A 333 35.00 22.25 19.24
C CYS A 333 36.14 23.01 18.55
N ALA A 334 35.95 23.38 17.29
CA ALA A 334 36.91 24.16 16.53
C ALA A 334 36.99 25.60 17.06
N GLY A 335 38.15 26.26 16.91
CA GLY A 335 38.46 27.53 17.58
C GLY A 335 37.43 28.65 17.43
N ALA A 336 36.76 28.77 16.28
CA ALA A 336 35.70 29.76 16.06
C ALA A 336 34.39 29.46 16.82
N SER A 337 34.17 28.21 17.23
CA SER A 337 33.03 27.76 18.03
C SER A 337 33.29 27.85 19.54
N LEU A 338 34.52 28.16 19.98
CA LEU A 338 34.85 28.37 21.40
C LEU A 338 34.62 29.82 21.79
N VAL A 339 33.77 30.06 22.80
CA VAL A 339 33.44 31.40 23.30
C VAL A 339 33.90 31.54 24.75
N PRO A 340 34.61 32.62 25.12
CA PRO A 340 35.10 33.72 24.26
C PRO A 340 36.26 33.29 23.34
N SER A 341 36.21 33.73 22.09
CA SER A 341 37.26 33.56 21.07
C SER A 341 38.06 34.86 20.90
N GLY A 342 39.38 34.77 20.74
CA GLY A 342 40.21 35.93 20.38
C GLY A 342 41.64 35.84 20.92
N PRO A 343 42.55 36.75 20.49
CA PRO A 343 43.91 36.79 21.00
C PRO A 343 43.90 37.06 22.51
N GLY A 344 44.52 36.14 23.28
CA GLY A 344 44.56 36.18 24.75
C GLY A 344 43.61 35.21 25.45
N PHE A 345 42.61 34.65 24.74
CA PHE A 345 41.72 33.62 25.26
C PHE A 345 42.22 32.22 24.88
N ASN A 346 43.29 31.78 25.54
CA ASN A 346 43.90 30.45 25.29
C ASN A 346 43.57 29.42 26.39
N ASP A 347 43.00 29.86 27.51
CA ASP A 347 42.65 29.00 28.64
C ASP A 347 41.26 28.40 28.46
N ILE A 348 41.23 27.07 28.32
CA ILE A 348 40.00 26.31 28.13
C ILE A 348 39.08 26.40 29.36
N ALA A 349 39.63 26.61 30.56
CA ALA A 349 38.85 26.68 31.80
C ALA A 349 37.82 27.82 31.80
N HIS A 350 38.05 28.85 30.98
CA HIS A 350 37.16 30.00 30.81
C HIS A 350 36.45 30.02 29.44
N GLN A 351 36.48 28.92 28.70
CA GLN A 351 35.85 28.78 27.38
C GLN A 351 34.78 27.68 27.37
N VAL A 352 33.78 27.86 26.52
CA VAL A 352 32.73 26.88 26.25
C VAL A 352 32.43 26.82 24.75
N CYS A 353 32.07 25.64 24.25
CA CYS A 353 31.64 25.49 22.87
C CYS A 353 30.23 26.07 22.67
N THR A 354 29.98 26.69 21.52
CA THR A 354 28.63 27.16 21.13
C THR A 354 27.67 26.04 20.77
N LEU A 355 28.19 24.82 20.54
CA LEU A 355 27.37 23.65 20.27
C LEU A 355 26.52 23.29 21.49
N GLN A 356 25.24 23.01 21.27
CA GLN A 356 24.33 22.59 22.35
C GLN A 356 24.82 21.29 22.98
N GLY A 357 24.72 21.17 24.32
CA GLY A 357 25.25 20.03 25.07
C GLY A 357 26.73 20.14 25.47
N ALA A 358 27.40 21.25 25.14
CA ALA A 358 28.77 21.50 25.56
C ALA A 358 28.89 21.77 27.08
N ARG A 359 30.02 21.38 27.66
CA ARG A 359 30.37 21.66 29.07
C ARG A 359 31.48 22.70 29.13
N ALA A 360 31.38 23.66 30.05
CA ALA A 360 32.43 24.66 30.27
C ALA A 360 33.75 23.98 30.67
N GLY A 361 34.88 24.45 30.13
CA GLY A 361 36.18 23.84 30.43
C GLY A 361 36.58 22.67 29.53
N SER A 362 35.75 22.26 28.56
CA SER A 362 36.04 21.15 27.64
C SER A 362 36.01 21.60 26.18
N ARG A 363 37.00 21.13 25.39
CA ARG A 363 36.98 21.25 23.91
C ARG A 363 36.17 20.14 23.25
N ALA A 364 35.88 19.07 23.98
CA ALA A 364 35.11 17.95 23.49
C ALA A 364 33.65 18.06 23.92
N VAL A 365 32.74 17.88 22.96
CA VAL A 365 31.30 17.77 23.18
C VAL A 365 30.88 16.34 22.87
N GLN A 366 30.28 15.68 23.86
CA GLN A 366 29.75 14.34 23.66
C GLN A 366 28.52 14.39 22.74
N GLY A 367 28.49 13.54 21.72
CA GLY A 367 27.39 13.47 20.77
C GLY A 367 26.05 13.17 21.44
N THR A 368 26.05 12.40 22.53
CA THR A 368 24.86 12.11 23.35
C THR A 368 24.28 13.37 23.97
N ASP A 369 25.13 14.23 24.54
CA ASP A 369 24.73 15.47 25.19
C ASP A 369 24.18 16.47 24.14
N TYR A 370 24.77 16.48 22.94
CA TYR A 370 24.28 17.26 21.81
C TYR A 370 22.87 16.86 21.38
N ILE A 371 22.62 15.57 21.09
CA ILE A 371 21.30 15.14 20.59
C ILE A 371 20.20 15.18 21.66
N GLU A 372 20.56 15.02 22.94
CA GLU A 372 19.62 15.14 24.05
C GLU A 372 19.18 16.60 24.23
N THR A 373 20.12 17.55 24.18
CA THR A 373 19.81 18.97 24.37
C THR A 373 19.20 19.62 23.12
N ALA A 374 19.69 19.29 21.92
CA ALA A 374 19.25 19.94 20.69
C ALA A 374 17.94 19.37 20.12
N TYR A 375 17.73 18.06 20.27
CA TYR A 375 16.62 17.35 19.62
C TYR A 375 15.72 16.57 20.59
N GLN A 376 16.02 16.59 21.90
CA GLN A 376 15.32 15.80 22.92
C GLN A 376 15.33 14.30 22.61
N ILE A 377 16.42 13.81 22.03
CA ILE A 377 16.58 12.41 21.66
C ILE A 377 17.38 11.70 22.75
N ASN A 378 16.76 10.72 23.39
CA ASN A 378 17.42 9.87 24.36
C ASN A 378 17.96 8.59 23.68
N VAL A 379 19.28 8.41 23.71
CA VAL A 379 20.00 7.29 23.07
C VAL A 379 19.59 5.93 23.63
N SER A 380 19.19 5.86 24.90
CA SER A 380 18.72 4.60 25.52
C SER A 380 17.44 4.08 24.87
N LYS A 381 16.61 4.97 24.31
CA LYS A 381 15.33 4.63 23.68
C LYS A 381 15.46 4.25 22.20
N GLN A 382 16.67 4.13 21.64
CA GLN A 382 16.91 3.81 20.23
C GLN A 382 16.06 2.62 19.74
N TRP A 383 16.05 1.51 20.47
CA TRP A 383 15.29 0.32 20.10
C TRP A 383 13.78 0.45 20.30
N THR A 384 13.34 1.29 21.25
CA THR A 384 11.93 1.65 21.41
C THR A 384 11.44 2.46 20.21
N GLN A 385 12.24 3.41 19.72
CA GLN A 385 11.92 4.16 18.51
C GLN A 385 11.86 3.24 17.28
N PHE A 386 12.79 2.30 17.16
CA PHE A 386 12.75 1.28 16.12
C PHE A 386 11.49 0.40 16.20
N GLY A 387 11.11 -0.04 17.41
CA GLY A 387 9.88 -0.78 17.65
C GLY A 387 8.62 0.00 17.25
N ALA A 388 8.60 1.32 17.45
CA ALA A 388 7.52 2.18 16.99
C ALA A 388 7.37 2.14 15.45
N VAL A 389 8.48 2.18 14.69
CA VAL A 389 8.45 2.06 13.22
C VAL A 389 7.86 0.71 12.79
N ILE A 390 8.23 -0.38 13.46
CA ILE A 390 7.63 -1.72 13.21
C ILE A 390 6.13 -1.69 13.50
N GLY A 391 5.71 -1.07 14.60
CA GLY A 391 4.30 -0.91 14.95
C GLY A 391 3.51 -0.18 13.86
N PHE A 392 4.03 0.93 13.34
CA PHE A 392 3.42 1.65 12.21
C PHE A 392 3.39 0.82 10.93
N TRP A 393 4.44 0.07 10.62
CA TRP A 393 4.45 -0.82 9.47
C TRP A 393 3.36 -1.89 9.56
N ILE A 394 3.24 -2.57 10.71
CA ILE A 394 2.17 -3.56 10.95
C ILE A 394 0.79 -2.89 10.81
N LEU A 395 0.61 -1.70 11.39
CA LEU A 395 -0.63 -0.94 11.26
C LEU A 395 -0.98 -0.66 9.81
N PHE A 396 -0.03 -0.17 8.99
CA PHE A 396 -0.28 0.11 7.57
C PHE A 396 -0.54 -1.15 6.75
N VAL A 397 0.12 -2.28 7.06
CA VAL A 397 -0.19 -3.58 6.44
C VAL A 397 -1.64 -4.00 6.72
N ILE A 398 -2.10 -3.85 7.97
CA ILE A 398 -3.47 -4.17 8.37
C ILE A 398 -4.47 -3.24 7.67
N LEU A 399 -4.24 -1.92 7.73
CA LEU A 399 -5.11 -0.93 7.10
C LEU A 399 -5.23 -1.15 5.59
N ARG A 400 -4.12 -1.50 4.93
CA ARG A 400 -4.12 -1.85 3.52
C ARG A 400 -4.94 -3.10 3.23
N ALA A 401 -4.77 -4.15 4.04
CA ALA A 401 -5.54 -5.38 3.89
C ALA A 401 -7.05 -5.18 4.13
N LEU A 402 -7.44 -4.15 4.90
CA LEU A 402 -8.85 -3.76 5.10
C LEU A 402 -9.38 -2.85 3.97
N ALA A 403 -8.51 -2.08 3.31
CA ALA A 403 -8.89 -1.18 2.22
C ALA A 403 -9.07 -1.89 0.87
N MET A 404 -8.48 -3.08 0.71
CA MET A 404 -8.68 -3.99 -0.44
C MET A 404 -9.94 -4.83 -0.24
#